data_AF-A0A1H1WDB1-F1
#
_entry.id   AF-A0A1H1WDB1-F1
#
_cell.length_a   1.000
_cell.length_b   1.000
_cell.length_c   1.000
_cell.angle_alpha   90.00
_cell.angle_beta   90.00
_cell.angle_gamma   90.00
#
_symmetry.space_group_name_H-M   'P 1'
#
loop_
_entity.id
_entity.type
_entity.pdbx_description
1 polymer ?
#
loop_
_entity_poly.entity_id
_entity_poly.type
_entity_poly.pdbx_seq_one_letter_code
_entity_poly.pdbx_strand_id
1 'polypeptide(L)'
;MADATVRRPARTTAVRAGAAASLAAAADLVLRGCRGVAWYVRDLMGDNAYRVYLEHHAAHHGPEHPPMTEREFWRQRMDEQDRNPGARCC
;
A
#
# COMPACT_ATOMS: atom_id res chain seq x y z
N MET A 1 -29.68 12.11 59.70
CA MET A 1 -30.18 12.05 58.31
C MET A 1 -29.00 11.71 57.39
N ALA A 2 -28.59 10.44 57.36
CA ALA A 2 -27.55 9.93 56.47
C ALA A 2 -28.20 9.61 55.13
N ASP A 3 -27.80 10.34 54.09
CA ASP A 3 -26.84 9.90 53.07
C ASP A 3 -27.49 9.02 51.99
N ALA A 4 -27.62 9.62 50.80
CA ALA A 4 -27.85 8.91 49.57
C ALA A 4 -27.34 9.77 48.40
N THR A 5 -26.05 10.05 48.37
CA THR A 5 -25.40 10.41 47.10
C THR A 5 -25.27 9.13 46.27
N VAL A 6 -26.30 8.83 45.47
CA VAL A 6 -26.19 7.86 44.38
C VAL A 6 -25.21 8.42 43.35
N ARG A 7 -23.92 8.17 43.56
CA ARG A 7 -22.87 8.43 42.57
C ARG A 7 -22.58 7.14 41.81
N ARG A 8 -23.24 6.96 40.66
CA ARG A 8 -22.83 5.98 39.65
C ARG A 8 -22.80 6.69 38.29
N PRO A 9 -21.63 6.81 37.63
CA PRO A 9 -21.32 5.88 36.54
C PRO A 9 -19.81 5.75 36.22
N ALA A 10 -19.08 4.85 36.90
CA ALA A 10 -17.70 4.50 36.49
C ALA A 10 -17.64 3.30 35.52
N ARG A 11 -18.70 2.48 35.45
CA ARG A 11 -18.69 1.22 34.68
C ARG A 11 -19.02 1.41 33.20
N THR A 12 -19.82 2.41 32.83
CA THR A 12 -20.28 2.61 31.44
C THR A 12 -19.20 3.21 30.55
N THR A 13 -18.33 4.07 31.09
CA THR A 13 -17.20 4.68 30.37
C THR A 13 -16.11 3.66 30.06
N ALA A 14 -15.80 2.76 31.01
CA ALA A 14 -14.81 1.71 30.81
C ALA A 14 -15.20 0.72 29.69
N VAL A 15 -16.47 0.31 29.64
CA VAL A 15 -16.99 -0.59 28.59
C VAL A 15 -16.95 0.08 27.20
N ARG A 16 -17.32 1.37 27.10
CA ARG A 16 -17.23 2.14 25.86
C ARG A 16 -15.79 2.35 25.39
N ALA A 17 -14.88 2.62 26.32
CA ALA A 17 -13.44 2.74 26.03
C ALA A 17 -12.86 1.41 25.50
N GLY A 18 -13.24 0.28 26.10
CA GLY A 18 -12.86 -1.05 25.61
C GLY A 18 -13.42 -1.35 24.22
N ALA A 19 -14.69 -1.03 23.96
CA ALA A 19 -15.30 -1.20 22.64
C ALA A 19 -14.63 -0.32 21.57
N ALA A 20 -14.30 0.94 21.90
CA ALA A 20 -13.61 1.84 20.99
C ALA A 20 -12.18 1.36 20.66
N ALA A 21 -11.45 0.85 21.66
CA ALA A 21 -10.12 0.27 21.45
C ALA A 21 -10.17 -0.97 20.55
N SER A 22 -11.15 -1.87 20.73
CA SER A 22 -11.34 -3.05 19.89
C SER A 22 -11.70 -2.70 18.45
N LEU A 23 -12.54 -1.68 18.23
CA LEU A 23 -12.87 -1.19 16.88
C LEU A 23 -11.65 -0.55 16.19
N ALA A 24 -10.83 0.21 16.93
CA ALA A 24 -9.61 0.80 16.39
C ALA A 24 -8.60 -0.29 15.99
N ALA A 25 -8.42 -1.32 16.82
CA ALA A 25 -7.55 -2.45 16.51
C ALA A 25 -8.05 -3.25 15.30
N ALA A 26 -9.36 -3.50 15.21
CA ALA A 26 -9.96 -4.17 14.06
C ALA A 26 -9.80 -3.34 12.77
N ALA A 27 -10.00 -2.03 12.84
CA ALA A 27 -9.81 -1.13 11.71
C ALA A 27 -8.34 -1.12 11.23
N ASP A 28 -7.38 -1.07 12.16
CA ASP A 28 -5.95 -1.14 11.81
C ASP A 28 -5.60 -2.47 11.11
N LEU A 29 -6.12 -3.60 11.60
CA LEU A 29 -5.93 -4.90 10.94
C LEU A 29 -6.49 -4.91 9.51
N VAL A 30 -7.71 -4.40 9.32
CA VAL A 30 -8.34 -4.31 7.99
C VAL A 30 -7.53 -3.40 7.07
N LEU A 31 -7.12 -2.22 7.54
CA LEU A 31 -6.31 -1.29 6.75
C LEU A 31 -4.96 -1.90 6.34
N ARG A 32 -4.30 -2.62 7.25
CA ARG A 32 -3.07 -3.37 6.93
C ARG A 32 -3.32 -4.43 5.86
N GLY A 33 -4.41 -5.20 5.97
CA GLY A 33 -4.82 -6.17 4.97
C GLY A 33 -5.07 -5.53 3.60
N CYS A 34 -5.86 -4.46 3.55
CA CYS A 34 -6.14 -3.72 2.33
C CYS A 34 -4.87 -3.14 1.69
N ARG A 35 -3.91 -2.66 2.49
CA ARG A 35 -2.62 -2.18 2.00
C ARG A 35 -1.78 -3.30 1.39
N GLY A 36 -1.79 -4.49 1.99
CA GLY A 36 -1.12 -5.67 1.43
C GLY A 36 -1.71 -6.09 0.08
N VAL A 37 -3.04 -6.16 -0.02
CA VAL A 37 -3.72 -6.45 -1.29
C VAL A 37 -3.42 -5.38 -2.33
N ALA A 38 -3.49 -4.10 -1.93
CA ALA A 38 -3.19 -2.96 -2.79
C ALA A 38 -1.74 -2.96 -3.30
N TRP A 39 -0.78 -3.43 -2.50
CA TRP A 39 0.60 -3.64 -2.92
C TRP A 39 0.71 -4.78 -3.94
N TYR A 40 0.09 -5.93 -3.64
CA TYR A 40 0.12 -7.11 -4.51
C TYR A 40 -0.49 -6.82 -5.89
N VAL A 41 -1.62 -6.14 -5.93
CA VAL A 41 -2.27 -5.76 -7.20
C VAL A 41 -1.39 -4.79 -8.00
N ARG A 42 -0.74 -3.81 -7.36
CA ARG A 42 0.20 -2.89 -8.03
C ARG A 42 1.38 -3.63 -8.65
N ASP A 43 1.89 -4.62 -7.93
CA ASP A 43 3.00 -5.44 -8.41
C ASP A 43 2.58 -6.30 -9.60
N LEU A 44 1.42 -6.97 -9.49
CA LEU A 44 0.84 -7.81 -10.54
C LEU A 44 0.51 -7.03 -11.82
N MET A 45 -0.06 -5.83 -11.69
CA MET A 45 -0.40 -4.97 -12.83
C MET A 45 0.85 -4.31 -13.46
N GLY A 46 2.01 -4.41 -12.81
CA GLY A 46 3.25 -3.82 -13.30
C GLY A 46 3.40 -2.34 -13.01
N ASP A 47 2.56 -1.74 -12.17
CA ASP A 47 2.67 -0.34 -11.74
C ASP A 47 4.02 -0.07 -11.05
N ASN A 48 4.64 -1.10 -10.47
CA ASN A 48 5.96 -1.05 -9.85
C ASN A 48 7.13 -1.15 -10.85
N ALA A 49 6.88 -1.28 -12.15
CA ALA A 49 7.93 -1.57 -13.14
C ALA A 49 9.06 -0.52 -13.13
N TYR A 50 8.73 0.76 -12.94
CA TYR A 50 9.75 1.82 -12.85
C TYR A 50 10.62 1.70 -11.59
N ARG A 51 10.05 1.35 -10.44
CA ARG A 51 10.81 1.09 -9.20
C ARG A 51 11.79 -0.08 -9.40
N VAL A 52 11.30 -1.18 -9.96
CA VAL A 52 12.13 -2.36 -10.25
C VAL A 52 13.24 -2.01 -11.25
N TYR A 53 12.95 -1.18 -12.26
CA TYR A 53 13.96 -0.64 -13.16
C TYR A 53 15.04 0.15 -12.42
N LEU A 54 14.67 1.04 -11.49
CA LEU A 54 15.65 1.81 -10.71
C LEU A 54 16.50 0.92 -9.81
N GLU A 55 15.91 -0.09 -9.16
CA GLU A 55 16.64 -1.07 -8.35
C GLU A 55 17.64 -1.87 -9.20
N HIS A 56 17.19 -2.38 -10.34
CA HIS A 56 18.06 -3.07 -11.30
C HIS A 56 19.16 -2.14 -11.82
N HIS A 57 18.81 -0.91 -12.15
CA HIS A 57 19.74 0.07 -12.69
C HIS A 57 20.81 0.43 -11.65
N ALA A 58 20.44 0.70 -10.40
CA ALA A 58 21.37 0.98 -9.33
C ALA A 58 22.30 -0.22 -9.02
N ALA A 59 21.82 -1.45 -9.21
CA ALA A 59 22.63 -2.65 -9.01
C ALA A 59 23.64 -2.92 -10.14
N HIS A 60 23.35 -2.50 -11.37
CA HIS A 60 24.15 -2.85 -12.56
C HIS A 60 24.91 -1.67 -13.19
N HIS A 61 24.50 -0.43 -12.92
CA HIS A 61 25.08 0.76 -13.51
C HIS A 61 25.71 1.66 -12.45
N GLY A 62 26.89 2.20 -12.78
CA GLY A 62 27.59 3.17 -11.95
C GLY A 62 27.02 4.59 -12.08
N PRO A 63 27.52 5.55 -11.29
CA PRO A 63 27.03 6.94 -11.27
C PRO A 63 27.15 7.67 -12.62
N GLU A 64 28.03 7.20 -13.50
CA GLU A 64 28.27 7.76 -14.83
C GLU A 64 27.12 7.49 -15.82
N HIS A 65 26.26 6.51 -15.52
CA HIS A 65 25.06 6.23 -16.28
C HIS A 65 23.85 6.61 -15.43
N PRO A 66 23.22 7.78 -15.62
CA PRO A 66 22.00 8.12 -14.90
C PRO A 66 20.80 7.30 -15.41
N PRO A 67 19.85 6.94 -14.52
CA PRO A 67 18.64 6.25 -14.95
C PRO A 67 17.78 7.17 -15.82
N MET A 68 16.97 6.55 -16.68
CA MET A 68 15.93 7.24 -17.44
C MET A 68 14.90 7.87 -16.52
N THR A 69 14.27 8.94 -16.98
CA THR A 69 13.08 9.47 -16.31
C THR A 69 11.91 8.50 -16.43
N GLU A 70 10.95 8.59 -15.51
CA GLU A 70 9.76 7.72 -15.50
C GLU A 70 8.98 7.77 -16.83
N ARG A 71 8.81 8.96 -17.40
CA ARG A 71 8.12 9.13 -18.69
C ARG A 71 8.85 8.43 -19.84
N GLU A 72 10.19 8.51 -19.85
CA GLU A 72 11.01 7.88 -20.89
C GLU A 72 10.96 6.36 -20.79
N PHE A 73 11.03 5.83 -19.57
CA PHE A 73 10.88 4.40 -19.30
C PHE A 73 9.54 3.87 -19.84
N TRP A 74 8.43 4.53 -19.51
CA TRP A 74 7.11 4.09 -19.98
C TRP A 74 6.96 4.18 -21.49
N ARG A 75 7.46 5.26 -22.11
CA ARG A 75 7.46 5.38 -23.57
C ARG A 75 8.24 4.24 -24.23
N GLN A 76 9.48 4.00 -23.78
CA GLN A 76 10.31 2.93 -24.32
C GLN A 76 9.64 1.56 -24.16
N ARG A 77 9.05 1.28 -22.99
CA ARG A 77 8.34 0.03 -22.73
C ARG A 77 7.13 -0.17 -23.65
N MET A 78 6.41 0.89 -23.99
CA MET A 78 5.32 0.82 -24.96
C MET A 78 5.86 0.58 -26.37
N ASP A 79 6.91 1.33 -26.77
CA ASP A 79 7.56 1.14 -28.07
C ASP A 79 8.12 -0.28 -28.25
N GLU A 80 8.61 -0.90 -27.17
CA GLU A 80 9.07 -2.29 -27.16
C GLU A 80 7.92 -3.28 -27.34
N GLN A 81 6.77 -3.04 -26.72
CA GLN A 81 5.57 -3.87 -26.89
C GLN A 81 4.99 -3.75 -28.30
N ASP A 82 5.03 -2.55 -28.88
CA ASP A 82 4.57 -2.32 -30.25
C ASP A 82 5.51 -2.97 -31.27
N ARG A 83 6.82 -2.90 -31.05
CA ARG A 83 7.83 -3.57 -31.89
C ARG A 83 7.82 -5.09 -31.74
N ASN A 84 7.52 -5.60 -30.55
CA ASN A 84 7.50 -7.02 -30.23
C ASN A 84 6.10 -7.45 -29.74
N PRO A 85 5.08 -7.47 -30.61
CA PRO A 85 3.69 -7.67 -30.21
C PRO A 85 3.34 -9.06 -29.63
N GLY A 86 4.33 -9.96 -29.48
CA GLY A 86 4.14 -11.35 -29.06
C GLY A 86 3.46 -12.20 -30.13
N ALA A 87 3.15 -13.46 -29.80
CA ALA A 87 2.31 -14.31 -30.63
C ALA A 87 0.86 -13.77 -30.57
N ARG A 88 0.49 -12.95 -31.55
CA ARG A 88 -0.90 -12.53 -31.75
C ARG A 88 -1.59 -13.59 -32.60
N CYS A 89 -2.78 -14.04 -32.20
CA CYS A 89 -3.61 -14.80 -33.12
C CYS A 89 -4.10 -13.84 -34.20
N CYS A 90 -3.39 -13.83 -35.33
CA CYS A 90 -3.90 -13.34 -36.59
C CYS A 90 -4.73 -14.45 -37.21
#